data_AF-A0A353PSH5-F1
#
_entry.id   AF-A0A353PSH5-F1
#
_cell.length_a   1.000
_cell.length_b   1.000
_cell.length_c   1.000
_cell.angle_alpha   90.00
_cell.angle_beta   90.00
_cell.angle_gamma   90.00
#
_symmetry.space_group_name_H-M   'P 1'
#
loop_
_entity.id
_entity.type
_entity.pdbx_description
1 polymer ?
#
loop_
_entity_poly.entity_id
_entity_poly.type
_entity_poly.pdbx_seq_one_letter_code
_entity_poly.pdbx_strand_id
1 'polypeptide(L)'
;PANEDEAMQTVKVMGGEDWERWIDQLSDAKLLAEGCLTVAYSYVGPEVSQAIYRRGTIGKAKEHLEKTAKVLTEKMANIKGEAYVSVNKGLVTRASAVIPIIPLYLSVLFKVMKEQGSHEGCIEQINRLFWERLYLPTDGSEFAKIPVDEENRIRIDDWEMDPQVQAEVDRIMPLVTQENVGELADLEGYRHDFLATSGFDIAGVDYEADTERFDRI
;
A
#
# COMPACT_ATOMS: atom_id res chain seq x y z
N PRO A 1 4.79 -24.08 -1.17
CA PRO A 1 6.04 -23.44 -0.72
C PRO A 1 6.88 -23.07 -1.93
N ALA A 2 7.54 -21.91 -1.91
CA ALA A 2 8.38 -21.48 -3.03
C ALA A 2 9.76 -22.16 -2.98
N ASN A 3 10.35 -22.42 -4.14
CA ASN A 3 11.75 -22.83 -4.26
C ASN A 3 12.71 -21.61 -4.20
N GLU A 4 14.02 -21.86 -4.18
CA GLU A 4 15.03 -20.79 -4.08
C GLU A 4 15.03 -19.84 -5.28
N ASP A 5 14.87 -20.36 -6.50
CA ASP A 5 14.79 -19.56 -7.71
C ASP A 5 13.57 -18.63 -7.68
N GLU A 6 12.40 -19.13 -7.29
CA GLU A 6 11.17 -18.34 -7.12
C GLU A 6 11.36 -17.22 -6.08
N ALA A 7 12.07 -17.50 -4.99
CA ALA A 7 12.40 -16.48 -3.99
C ALA A 7 13.34 -15.41 -4.56
N MET A 8 14.38 -15.80 -5.29
CA MET A 8 15.30 -14.87 -5.95
C MET A 8 14.60 -14.02 -7.00
N GLN A 9 13.78 -14.63 -7.85
CA GLN A 9 13.01 -13.92 -8.88
C GLN A 9 12.00 -12.95 -8.24
N THR A 10 11.38 -13.33 -7.13
CA THR A 10 10.49 -12.41 -6.38
C THR A 10 11.25 -11.18 -5.90
N VAL A 11 12.46 -11.34 -5.35
CA VAL A 11 13.30 -10.20 -4.94
C VAL A 11 13.73 -9.36 -6.13
N LYS A 12 14.05 -9.97 -7.27
CA LYS A 12 14.40 -9.23 -8.50
C LYS A 12 13.27 -8.36 -9.02
N VAL A 13 12.02 -8.81 -8.88
CA VAL A 13 10.84 -8.08 -9.40
C VAL A 13 10.27 -7.10 -8.38
N MET A 14 10.22 -7.46 -7.10
CA MET A 14 9.53 -6.70 -6.05
C MET A 14 10.47 -6.01 -5.06
N GLY A 15 11.79 -6.23 -5.19
CA GLY A 15 12.80 -5.54 -4.39
C GLY A 15 13.10 -4.14 -4.90
N GLY A 16 14.15 -3.54 -4.36
CA GLY A 16 14.53 -2.16 -4.66
C GLY A 16 15.45 -1.97 -5.86
N GLU A 17 15.83 -3.01 -6.60
CA GLU A 17 16.88 -2.89 -7.64
C GLU A 17 16.52 -1.90 -8.76
N ASP A 18 15.27 -1.92 -9.24
CA ASP A 18 14.84 -0.96 -10.27
C ASP A 18 14.67 0.44 -9.70
N TRP A 19 14.18 0.55 -8.46
CA TRP A 19 14.09 1.83 -7.76
C TRP A 19 15.46 2.49 -7.60
N GLU A 20 16.46 1.71 -7.19
CA GLU A 20 17.85 2.17 -7.08
C GLU A 20 18.40 2.61 -8.43
N ARG A 21 18.17 1.81 -9.48
CA ARG A 21 18.57 2.14 -10.84
C ARG A 21 17.96 3.45 -11.34
N TRP A 22 16.68 3.71 -11.04
CA TRP A 22 16.03 4.98 -11.41
C TRP A 22 16.72 6.17 -10.75
N ILE A 23 16.98 6.09 -9.45
CA ILE A 23 17.65 7.18 -8.71
C ILE A 23 19.08 7.38 -9.21
N ASP A 24 19.83 6.31 -9.46
CA ASP A 24 21.19 6.39 -10.00
C ASP A 24 21.20 7.11 -11.37
N GLN A 25 20.32 6.71 -12.29
CA GLN A 25 20.25 7.33 -13.63
C GLN A 25 19.80 8.80 -13.58
N LEU A 26 18.82 9.12 -12.73
CA LEU A 26 18.37 10.50 -12.55
C LEU A 26 19.47 11.37 -11.91
N SER A 27 20.22 10.82 -10.96
CA SER A 27 21.35 11.49 -10.31
C SER A 27 22.48 11.76 -11.29
N ASP A 28 22.89 10.75 -12.09
CA ASP A 28 23.93 10.89 -13.12
C ASP A 28 23.58 11.95 -14.18
N ALA A 29 22.29 12.03 -14.53
CA ALA A 29 21.74 13.05 -15.43
C ALA A 29 21.51 14.42 -14.76
N LYS A 30 21.77 14.55 -13.45
CA LYS A 30 21.55 15.77 -12.64
C LYS A 30 20.10 16.25 -12.65
N LEU A 31 19.16 15.32 -12.60
CA LEU A 31 17.71 15.57 -12.61
C LEU A 31 17.08 15.55 -11.21
N LEU A 32 17.88 15.28 -10.16
CA LEU A 32 17.43 15.31 -8.76
C LEU A 32 17.71 16.70 -8.17
N ALA A 33 16.67 17.36 -7.66
CA ALA A 33 16.78 18.65 -6.98
C ALA A 33 17.36 18.51 -5.56
N GLU A 34 17.86 19.59 -4.98
CA GLU A 34 18.20 19.63 -3.55
C GLU A 34 16.95 19.33 -2.71
N GLY A 35 17.09 18.46 -1.70
CA GLY A 35 15.99 18.00 -0.87
C GLY A 35 15.06 16.98 -1.54
N CYS A 36 15.48 16.34 -2.64
CA CYS A 36 14.65 15.37 -3.34
C CYS A 36 14.17 14.24 -2.41
N LEU A 37 12.86 14.04 -2.35
CA LEU A 37 12.23 12.92 -1.66
C LEU A 37 11.85 11.84 -2.67
N THR A 38 12.13 10.59 -2.34
CA THR A 38 11.63 9.43 -3.08
C THR A 38 10.99 8.43 -2.15
N VAL A 39 9.85 7.87 -2.55
CA VAL A 39 9.07 6.95 -1.71
C VAL A 39 8.72 5.71 -2.51
N ALA A 40 8.94 4.53 -1.93
CA ALA A 40 8.45 3.26 -2.45
C ALA A 40 7.30 2.74 -1.58
N TYR A 41 6.19 2.33 -2.19
CA TYR A 41 5.05 1.78 -1.46
C TYR A 41 5.28 0.30 -1.11
N SER A 42 4.88 -0.06 0.11
CA SER A 42 4.89 -1.43 0.61
C SER A 42 3.61 -1.69 1.41
N TYR A 43 3.44 -2.94 1.81
CA TYR A 43 2.34 -3.41 2.66
C TYR A 43 2.94 -4.33 3.73
N VAL A 44 2.42 -4.35 4.96
CA VAL A 44 2.85 -5.33 5.99
C VAL A 44 1.70 -6.29 6.26
N GLY A 45 0.53 -5.75 6.58
CA GLY A 45 -0.70 -6.48 6.80
C GLY A 45 -0.80 -7.19 8.15
N PRO A 46 -1.95 -7.86 8.38
CA PRO A 46 -2.31 -8.48 9.66
C PRO A 46 -1.50 -9.74 9.95
N GLU A 47 -1.56 -10.22 11.20
CA GLU A 47 -0.89 -11.46 11.63
C GLU A 47 -1.28 -12.66 10.75
N VAL A 48 -2.57 -12.80 10.41
CA VAL A 48 -3.10 -13.88 9.56
C VAL A 48 -2.42 -13.95 8.18
N SER A 49 -1.84 -12.85 7.71
CA SER A 49 -1.19 -12.76 6.39
C SER A 49 0.33 -12.86 6.44
N GLN A 50 0.95 -12.92 7.63
CA GLN A 50 2.40 -12.87 7.81
C GLN A 50 3.14 -14.01 7.10
N ALA A 51 2.52 -15.19 6.99
CA ALA A 51 3.11 -16.34 6.29
C ALA A 51 3.44 -16.02 4.82
N ILE A 52 2.65 -15.14 4.20
CA ILE A 52 2.82 -14.71 2.81
C ILE A 52 3.65 -13.43 2.77
N TYR A 53 3.24 -12.40 3.52
CA TYR A 53 3.77 -11.05 3.38
C TYR A 53 5.05 -10.76 4.15
N ARG A 54 5.40 -11.56 5.16
CA ARG A 54 6.59 -11.36 6.00
C ARG A 54 7.56 -12.53 5.96
N ARG A 55 7.06 -13.76 6.03
CA ARG A 55 7.89 -14.99 6.06
C ARG A 55 8.00 -15.69 4.70
N GLY A 56 7.28 -15.21 3.69
CA GLY A 56 7.31 -15.71 2.32
C GLY A 56 8.33 -15.01 1.42
N THR A 57 8.27 -15.28 0.11
CA THR A 57 9.15 -14.67 -0.90
C THR A 57 8.97 -13.15 -0.98
N ILE A 58 7.73 -12.67 -0.80
CA ILE A 58 7.40 -11.23 -0.74
C ILE A 58 8.07 -10.55 0.46
N GLY A 59 8.16 -11.24 1.60
CA GLY A 59 8.86 -10.71 2.78
C GLY A 59 10.33 -10.41 2.50
N LYS A 60 11.04 -11.34 1.83
CA LYS A 60 12.42 -11.12 1.41
C LYS A 60 12.58 -9.94 0.45
N ALA A 61 11.62 -9.76 -0.46
CA ALA A 61 11.62 -8.63 -1.38
C ALA A 61 11.42 -7.29 -0.65
N LYS A 62 10.54 -7.25 0.36
CA LYS A 62 10.35 -6.06 1.20
C LYS A 62 11.58 -5.73 2.03
N GLU A 63 12.23 -6.73 2.64
CA GLU A 63 13.50 -6.51 3.34
C GLU A 63 14.57 -5.93 2.41
N HIS A 64 14.61 -6.38 1.14
CA HIS A 64 15.49 -5.78 0.15
C HIS A 64 15.09 -4.33 -0.16
N LEU A 65 13.80 -4.05 -0.35
CA LEU A 65 13.29 -2.70 -0.62
C LEU A 65 13.61 -1.72 0.53
N GLU A 66 13.43 -2.16 1.78
CA GLU A 66 13.76 -1.40 2.99
C GLU A 66 15.27 -1.12 3.10
N LYS A 67 16.12 -2.09 2.76
CA LYS A 67 17.58 -1.88 2.68
C LYS A 67 17.93 -0.88 1.59
N THR A 68 17.29 -0.96 0.43
CA THR A 68 17.51 -0.04 -0.68
C THR A 68 17.18 1.40 -0.29
N ALA A 69 16.11 1.65 0.47
CA ALA A 69 15.79 3.00 0.96
C ALA A 69 16.94 3.64 1.77
N LYS A 70 17.61 2.84 2.62
CA LYS A 70 18.77 3.30 3.39
C LYS A 70 19.95 3.65 2.48
N VAL A 71 20.26 2.77 1.52
CA VAL A 71 21.31 3.00 0.51
C VAL A 71 21.04 4.25 -0.32
N LEU A 72 19.79 4.45 -0.74
CA LEU A 72 19.41 5.62 -1.53
C LEU A 72 19.55 6.93 -0.77
N THR A 73 19.16 6.94 0.52
CA THR A 73 19.37 8.11 1.38
C THR A 73 20.85 8.45 1.50
N GLU A 74 21.73 7.45 1.65
CA GLU A 74 23.19 7.66 1.68
C GLU A 74 23.72 8.21 0.34
N LYS A 75 23.26 7.65 -0.79
CA LYS A 75 23.66 8.08 -2.13
C LYS A 75 23.26 9.52 -2.44
N MET A 76 22.10 9.97 -1.94
CA MET A 76 21.58 11.32 -2.17
C MET A 76 21.96 12.33 -1.08
N ALA A 77 22.84 11.96 -0.15
CA ALA A 77 23.22 12.84 0.96
C ALA A 77 23.83 14.18 0.50
N ASN A 78 24.53 14.19 -0.64
CA ASN A 78 25.12 15.40 -1.23
C ASN A 78 24.09 16.46 -1.66
N ILE A 79 22.87 16.03 -1.99
CA ILE A 79 21.74 16.90 -2.32
C ILE A 79 20.73 16.96 -1.17
N LYS A 80 21.06 16.45 0.02
CA LYS A 80 20.13 16.32 1.16
C LYS A 80 18.84 15.57 0.81
N GLY A 81 18.92 14.63 -0.14
CA GLY A 81 17.78 13.82 -0.54
C GLY A 81 17.53 12.70 0.47
N GLU A 82 16.27 12.27 0.58
CA GLU A 82 15.86 11.21 1.49
C GLU A 82 14.99 10.18 0.74
N ALA A 83 15.13 8.92 1.13
CA ALA A 83 14.37 7.82 0.56
C ALA A 83 13.64 7.03 1.66
N TYR A 84 12.36 6.78 1.43
CA TYR A 84 11.50 6.09 2.40
C TYR A 84 10.74 4.94 1.77
N VAL A 85 10.51 3.89 2.57
CA VAL A 85 9.42 2.96 2.31
C VAL A 85 8.19 3.48 3.05
N SER A 86 7.08 3.64 2.34
CA SER A 86 5.77 3.93 2.94
C SER A 86 4.96 2.65 3.01
N VAL A 87 4.67 2.21 4.23
CA VAL A 87 3.79 1.08 4.49
C VAL A 87 2.37 1.60 4.49
N ASN A 88 1.65 1.21 3.44
CA ASN A 88 0.30 1.65 3.17
C ASN A 88 -0.70 0.61 3.63
N LYS A 89 -1.97 1.02 3.71
CA LYS A 89 -3.08 0.14 4.10
C LYS A 89 -3.44 -0.85 2.97
N GLY A 90 -4.01 -1.99 3.35
CA GLY A 90 -4.56 -3.01 2.48
C GLY A 90 -5.77 -2.50 1.68
N LEU A 91 -5.77 -2.80 0.39
CA LEU A 91 -6.79 -2.37 -0.57
C LEU A 91 -7.01 -3.41 -1.67
N VAL A 92 -8.10 -3.28 -2.40
CA VAL A 92 -8.42 -4.18 -3.52
C VAL A 92 -7.52 -3.82 -4.70
N THR A 93 -6.72 -4.80 -5.13
CA THR A 93 -5.91 -4.74 -6.33
C THR A 93 -6.14 -6.01 -7.13
N ARG A 94 -5.79 -5.98 -8.42
CA ARG A 94 -5.81 -7.18 -9.26
C ARG A 94 -5.00 -8.33 -8.67
N ALA A 95 -3.88 -8.02 -7.99
CA ALA A 95 -3.05 -9.01 -7.34
C ALA A 95 -3.62 -9.49 -6.01
N SER A 96 -4.20 -8.60 -5.18
CA SER A 96 -4.75 -8.99 -3.88
C SER A 96 -5.97 -9.91 -3.99
N ALA A 97 -6.72 -9.82 -5.10
CA ALA A 97 -7.85 -10.70 -5.39
C ALA A 97 -7.49 -12.19 -5.52
N VAL A 98 -6.23 -12.52 -5.86
CA VAL A 98 -5.77 -13.91 -6.06
C VAL A 98 -4.97 -14.47 -4.88
N ILE A 99 -4.68 -13.65 -3.86
CA ILE A 99 -3.95 -14.10 -2.67
C ILE A 99 -4.96 -14.73 -1.70
N PRO A 100 -4.79 -16.00 -1.29
CA PRO A 100 -5.69 -16.63 -0.33
C PRO A 100 -5.84 -15.79 0.94
N ILE A 101 -7.05 -15.81 1.53
CA ILE A 101 -7.44 -15.09 2.75
C ILE A 101 -7.59 -13.56 2.57
N ILE A 102 -6.81 -12.92 1.69
CA ILE A 102 -6.80 -11.46 1.55
C ILE A 102 -8.15 -10.87 1.14
N PRO A 103 -8.91 -11.42 0.18
CA PRO A 103 -10.25 -10.90 -0.13
C PRO A 103 -11.19 -10.89 1.07
N LEU A 104 -11.17 -11.97 1.87
CA LEU A 104 -12.00 -12.07 3.06
C LEU A 104 -11.54 -11.07 4.13
N TYR A 105 -10.23 -11.00 4.40
CA TYR A 105 -9.65 -10.04 5.33
C TYR A 105 -10.02 -8.60 4.97
N LEU A 106 -9.82 -8.20 3.71
CA LEU A 106 -10.14 -6.84 3.25
C LEU A 106 -11.63 -6.54 3.39
N SER A 107 -12.50 -7.49 3.03
CA SER A 107 -13.95 -7.30 3.16
C SER A 107 -14.37 -7.10 4.63
N VAL A 108 -13.79 -7.84 5.58
CA VAL A 108 -14.05 -7.64 7.01
C VAL A 108 -13.43 -6.32 7.52
N LEU A 109 -12.18 -6.05 7.16
CA LEU A 109 -11.48 -4.81 7.53
C LEU A 109 -12.25 -3.58 7.06
N PHE A 110 -12.76 -3.59 5.82
CA PHE A 110 -13.53 -2.49 5.27
C PHE A 110 -14.79 -2.23 6.08
N LYS A 111 -15.52 -3.28 6.44
CA LYS A 111 -16.71 -3.17 7.29
C LYS A 111 -16.37 -2.51 8.62
N VAL A 112 -15.38 -3.03 9.34
CA VAL A 112 -14.94 -2.52 10.65
C VAL A 112 -14.50 -1.06 10.56
N MET A 113 -13.63 -0.73 9.60
CA MET A 113 -13.13 0.65 9.44
C MET A 113 -14.22 1.62 8.97
N LYS A 114 -15.20 1.18 8.16
CA LYS A 114 -16.33 2.03 7.75
C LYS A 114 -17.25 2.33 8.94
N GLU A 115 -17.54 1.33 9.78
CA GLU A 115 -18.33 1.52 11.00
C GLU A 115 -17.64 2.46 12.00
N GLN A 116 -16.31 2.46 12.04
CA GLN A 116 -15.51 3.37 12.89
C GLN A 116 -15.21 4.73 12.24
N GLY A 117 -15.51 4.91 10.95
CA GLY A 117 -15.23 6.14 10.20
C GLY A 117 -13.77 6.35 9.80
N SER A 118 -12.94 5.31 9.81
CA SER A 118 -11.51 5.35 9.45
C SER A 118 -11.19 4.72 8.08
N HIS A 119 -12.21 4.30 7.32
CA HIS A 119 -12.00 3.68 6.02
C HIS A 119 -11.54 4.69 4.96
N GLU A 120 -10.35 4.46 4.42
CA GLU A 120 -9.76 5.16 3.27
C GLU A 120 -9.58 4.24 2.05
N GLY A 121 -9.79 4.81 0.85
CA GLY A 121 -9.33 4.26 -0.42
C GLY A 121 -7.94 4.77 -0.79
N CYS A 122 -7.56 4.61 -2.06
CA CYS A 122 -6.23 5.03 -2.53
C CYS A 122 -6.02 6.54 -2.42
N ILE A 123 -7.01 7.35 -2.81
CA ILE A 123 -6.83 8.80 -2.87
C ILE A 123 -6.77 9.42 -1.49
N GLU A 124 -7.56 8.94 -0.53
CA GLU A 124 -7.54 9.39 0.85
C GLU A 124 -6.18 9.05 1.50
N GLN A 125 -5.68 7.82 1.32
CA GLN A 125 -4.37 7.42 1.84
C GLN A 125 -3.23 8.29 1.30
N ILE A 126 -3.21 8.56 0.00
CA ILE A 126 -2.12 9.35 -0.60
C ILE A 126 -2.25 10.83 -0.22
N ASN A 127 -3.46 11.38 -0.13
CA ASN A 127 -3.66 12.72 0.41
C ASN A 127 -3.12 12.84 1.84
N ARG A 128 -3.44 11.86 2.71
CA ARG A 128 -2.94 11.81 4.07
C ARG A 128 -1.42 11.63 4.14
N LEU A 129 -0.84 10.78 3.29
CA LEU A 129 0.61 10.62 3.18
C LEU A 129 1.30 11.96 2.88
N PHE A 130 0.79 12.72 1.92
CA PHE A 130 1.39 14.00 1.55
C PHE A 130 1.21 15.05 2.65
N TRP A 131 -0.02 15.21 3.14
CA TRP A 131 -0.37 16.30 4.06
C TRP A 131 0.08 16.05 5.50
N GLU A 132 0.01 14.82 5.97
CA GLU A 132 0.27 14.45 7.37
C GLU A 132 1.60 13.71 7.58
N ARG A 133 2.37 13.47 6.52
CA ARG A 133 3.73 12.89 6.63
C ARG A 133 4.75 13.72 5.86
N LEU A 134 4.74 13.64 4.53
CA LEU A 134 5.83 14.15 3.68
C LEU A 134 6.00 15.67 3.77
N TYR A 135 4.90 16.41 3.86
CA TYR A 135 4.89 17.87 3.86
C TYR A 135 4.12 18.40 5.07
N LEU A 136 4.34 17.79 6.24
CA LEU A 136 3.66 18.18 7.47
C LEU A 136 3.97 19.66 7.81
N PRO A 137 2.96 20.55 7.83
CA PRO A 137 3.19 21.97 8.08
C PRO A 137 3.73 22.23 9.49
N THR A 138 4.56 23.26 9.63
CA THR A 138 4.93 23.85 10.94
C THR A 138 4.56 25.32 10.96
N ASP A 139 4.68 25.99 12.11
CA ASP A 139 4.41 27.44 12.25
C ASP A 139 5.39 28.33 11.44
N GLY A 140 6.37 27.74 10.74
CA GLY A 140 7.33 28.42 9.86
C GLY A 140 7.23 28.02 8.39
N SER A 141 8.20 28.45 7.58
CA SER A 141 8.30 28.10 6.15
C SER A 141 8.91 26.72 5.87
N GLU A 142 9.10 25.91 6.91
CA GLU A 142 9.74 24.59 6.85
C GLU A 142 8.73 23.49 7.18
N PHE A 143 8.88 22.32 6.56
CA PHE A 143 8.09 21.14 6.91
C PHE A 143 8.69 20.45 8.14
N ALA A 144 7.83 19.81 8.93
CA ALA A 144 8.28 19.05 10.08
C ALA A 144 9.07 17.82 9.63
N LYS A 145 9.84 17.24 10.55
CA LYS A 145 10.50 15.95 10.31
C LYS A 145 9.44 14.89 9.97
N ILE A 146 9.67 14.14 8.89
CA ILE A 146 8.78 13.06 8.45
C ILE A 146 8.66 12.00 9.56
N PRO A 147 7.44 11.72 10.07
CA PRO A 147 7.23 10.69 11.07
C PRO A 147 7.48 9.29 10.49
N VAL A 148 8.31 8.52 11.17
CA VAL A 148 8.71 7.15 10.78
C VAL A 148 8.71 6.22 11.99
N ASP A 149 8.61 4.91 11.73
CA ASP A 149 8.79 3.87 12.74
C ASP A 149 10.29 3.61 13.04
N GLU A 150 10.54 2.65 13.94
CA GLU A 150 11.91 2.25 14.36
C GLU A 150 12.79 1.72 13.21
N GLU A 151 12.20 1.27 12.11
CA GLU A 151 12.91 0.79 10.91
C GLU A 151 13.08 1.89 9.85
N ASN A 152 12.70 3.14 10.18
CA ASN A 152 12.72 4.31 9.30
C ASN A 152 11.73 4.21 8.13
N ARG A 153 10.55 3.62 8.38
CA ARG A 153 9.46 3.52 7.39
C ARG A 153 8.34 4.50 7.74
N ILE A 154 7.75 5.11 6.73
CA ILE A 154 6.54 5.91 6.90
C ILE A 154 5.37 4.93 7.10
N ARG A 155 4.52 5.19 8.10
CA ARG A 155 3.35 4.35 8.41
C ARG A 155 2.07 5.14 8.18
N ILE A 156 1.32 4.71 7.17
CA ILE A 156 -0.06 5.15 6.93
C ILE A 156 -1.04 3.96 6.95
N ASP A 157 -0.54 2.75 7.23
CA ASP A 157 -1.32 1.59 7.67
C ASP A 157 -1.69 1.69 9.17
N ASP A 158 -1.35 2.79 9.83
CA ASP A 158 -1.55 3.04 11.26
C ASP A 158 -3.02 2.90 11.70
N TRP A 159 -3.98 3.29 10.85
CA TRP A 159 -5.41 3.10 11.15
C TRP A 159 -5.88 1.67 10.92
N GLU A 160 -5.34 0.95 9.93
CA GLU A 160 -5.63 -0.49 9.76
C GLU A 160 -5.06 -1.27 10.95
N MET A 161 -3.83 -0.95 11.35
CA MET A 161 -3.09 -1.66 12.38
C MET A 161 -3.42 -1.19 13.81
N ASP A 162 -4.44 -0.35 13.99
CA ASP A 162 -4.94 0.00 15.32
C ASP A 162 -5.37 -1.28 16.07
N PRO A 163 -4.94 -1.47 17.33
CA PRO A 163 -5.25 -2.70 18.08
C PRO A 163 -6.74 -3.00 18.21
N GLN A 164 -7.61 -1.97 18.26
CA GLN A 164 -9.06 -2.16 18.35
C GLN A 164 -9.64 -2.62 17.01
N VAL A 165 -9.15 -2.06 15.90
CA VAL A 165 -9.51 -2.50 14.54
C VAL A 165 -9.11 -3.96 14.33
N GLN A 166 -7.84 -4.30 14.60
CA GLN A 166 -7.36 -5.67 14.41
C GLN A 166 -8.05 -6.68 15.32
N ALA A 167 -8.29 -6.33 16.59
CA ALA A 167 -9.01 -7.22 17.51
C ALA A 167 -10.44 -7.52 17.02
N GLU A 168 -11.13 -6.53 16.44
CA GLU A 168 -12.47 -6.74 15.90
C GLU A 168 -12.45 -7.55 14.61
N VAL A 169 -11.47 -7.31 13.72
CA VAL A 169 -11.27 -8.14 12.53
C VAL A 169 -10.99 -9.59 12.91
N ASP A 170 -10.07 -9.83 13.85
CA ASP A 170 -9.73 -11.18 14.33
C ASP A 170 -10.91 -11.87 15.02
N ARG A 171 -11.79 -11.11 15.66
CA ARG A 171 -13.04 -11.63 16.25
C ARG A 171 -14.06 -12.05 15.18
N ILE A 172 -14.21 -11.26 14.12
CA ILE A 172 -15.21 -11.49 13.06
C ILE A 172 -14.79 -12.60 12.09
N MET A 173 -13.53 -12.59 11.64
CA MET A 173 -13.00 -13.50 10.62
C MET A 173 -13.36 -14.99 10.82
N PRO A 174 -13.23 -15.60 12.02
CA PRO A 174 -13.56 -17.02 12.22
C PRO A 174 -15.07 -17.31 12.27
N LEU A 175 -15.93 -16.28 12.37
CA LEU A 175 -17.38 -16.41 12.38
C LEU A 175 -17.99 -16.39 10.97
N VAL A 176 -17.19 -16.02 9.97
CA VAL A 176 -17.66 -15.90 8.59
C VAL A 176 -17.93 -17.28 7.99
N THR A 177 -19.16 -17.46 7.52
CA THR A 177 -19.64 -18.61 6.76
C THR A 177 -20.18 -18.15 5.40
N GLN A 178 -20.50 -19.10 4.52
CA GLN A 178 -21.08 -18.76 3.22
C GLN A 178 -22.43 -18.06 3.34
N GLU A 179 -23.20 -18.38 4.37
CA GLU A 179 -24.55 -17.87 4.61
C GLU A 179 -24.54 -16.46 5.19
N ASN A 180 -23.52 -16.10 5.98
CA ASN A 180 -23.48 -14.84 6.73
C ASN A 180 -22.42 -13.83 6.23
N VAL A 181 -21.61 -14.19 5.23
CA VAL A 181 -20.51 -13.33 4.75
C VAL A 181 -20.97 -11.95 4.30
N GLY A 182 -22.16 -11.84 3.70
CA GLY A 182 -22.72 -10.54 3.30
C GLY A 182 -23.14 -9.66 4.49
N GLU A 183 -23.36 -10.26 5.66
CA GLU A 183 -23.70 -9.55 6.89
C GLU A 183 -22.44 -9.16 7.66
N LEU A 184 -21.43 -10.05 7.71
CA LEU A 184 -20.22 -9.87 8.52
C LEU A 184 -19.05 -9.21 7.79
N ALA A 185 -19.11 -9.11 6.47
CA ALA A 185 -18.07 -8.49 5.65
C ALA A 185 -18.69 -7.53 4.63
N ASP A 186 -17.93 -6.52 4.23
CA ASP A 186 -18.34 -5.53 3.23
C ASP A 186 -18.08 -6.04 1.81
N LEU A 187 -18.87 -7.04 1.38
CA LEU A 187 -18.76 -7.61 0.04
C LEU A 187 -19.18 -6.63 -1.06
N GLU A 188 -20.12 -5.73 -0.76
CA GLU A 188 -20.56 -4.71 -1.71
C GLU A 188 -19.45 -3.70 -1.97
N GLY A 189 -18.82 -3.17 -0.91
CA GLY A 189 -17.66 -2.29 -1.03
C GLY A 189 -16.47 -2.97 -1.70
N TYR A 190 -16.17 -4.22 -1.34
CA TYR A 190 -15.10 -4.98 -2.02
C TYR A 190 -15.37 -5.13 -3.52
N ARG A 191 -16.61 -5.46 -3.90
CA ARG A 191 -17.02 -5.59 -5.31
C ARG A 191 -16.90 -4.26 -6.03
N HIS A 192 -17.39 -3.18 -5.42
CA HIS A 192 -17.29 -1.84 -5.96
C HIS A 192 -15.83 -1.49 -6.26
N ASP A 193 -14.95 -1.60 -5.27
CA ASP A 193 -13.53 -1.29 -5.42
C ASP A 193 -12.87 -2.16 -6.51
N PHE A 194 -13.20 -3.45 -6.56
CA PHE A 194 -12.69 -4.36 -7.60
C PHE A 194 -13.11 -3.90 -9.00
N LEU A 195 -14.38 -3.59 -9.21
CA LEU A 195 -14.93 -3.16 -10.50
C LEU A 195 -14.42 -1.77 -10.90
N ALA A 196 -14.33 -0.86 -9.94
CA ALA A 196 -13.86 0.51 -10.15
C ALA A 196 -12.41 0.56 -10.67
N THR A 197 -11.55 -0.41 -10.28
CA THR A 197 -10.19 -0.50 -10.85
C THR A 197 -10.16 -0.69 -12.37
N SER A 198 -11.26 -1.17 -12.96
CA SER A 198 -11.42 -1.41 -14.39
C SER A 198 -12.45 -0.48 -15.04
N GLY A 199 -12.89 0.57 -14.33
CA GLY A 199 -13.83 1.56 -14.85
C GLY A 199 -15.31 1.15 -14.79
N PHE A 200 -15.67 0.18 -13.97
CA PHE A 200 -17.06 -0.27 -13.77
C PHE A 200 -17.59 0.10 -12.38
N ASP A 201 -18.92 0.08 -12.21
CA ASP A 201 -19.62 0.43 -10.97
C ASP A 201 -19.33 1.86 -10.45
N ILE A 202 -18.90 2.74 -11.34
CA ILE A 202 -18.67 4.16 -11.09
C ILE A 202 -20.00 4.94 -11.10
N ALA A 203 -20.26 5.68 -10.03
CA ALA A 203 -21.43 6.53 -9.91
C ALA A 203 -21.49 7.61 -11.01
N GLY A 204 -22.67 7.77 -11.61
CA GLY A 204 -22.91 8.76 -12.67
C GLY A 204 -22.56 8.30 -14.09
N VAL A 205 -22.05 7.07 -14.26
CA VAL A 205 -21.83 6.46 -15.58
C VAL A 205 -23.10 5.70 -16.00
N ASP A 206 -23.59 5.95 -17.21
CA ASP A 206 -24.66 5.17 -17.84
C ASP A 206 -24.05 3.95 -18.54
N TYR A 207 -24.13 2.78 -17.90
CA TYR A 207 -23.59 1.53 -18.44
C TYR A 207 -24.47 0.90 -19.54
N GLU A 208 -25.68 1.42 -19.77
CA GLU A 208 -26.55 0.96 -20.86
C GLU A 208 -26.33 1.77 -22.15
N ALA A 209 -25.58 2.88 -22.07
CA ALA A 209 -25.18 3.65 -23.23
C ALA A 209 -24.15 2.90 -24.08
N ASP A 210 -24.27 3.00 -25.41
CA ASP A 210 -23.33 2.36 -26.32
C ASP A 210 -21.94 3.00 -26.24
N THR A 211 -20.90 2.17 -26.21
CA THR A 211 -19.52 2.65 -26.29
C THR A 211 -19.08 2.62 -27.73
N GLU A 212 -19.18 3.76 -28.41
CA GLU A 212 -18.94 3.86 -29.86
C GLU A 212 -17.55 3.34 -30.26
N ARG A 213 -16.51 3.63 -29.47
CA ARG A 213 -15.11 3.22 -29.71
C ARG A 213 -14.33 3.12 -28.39
N PHE A 214 -13.19 2.42 -28.42
CA PHE A 214 -12.32 2.18 -27.27
C PHE A 214 -10.92 2.80 -27.37
N ASP A 215 -10.67 3.64 -28.38
CA ASP A 215 -9.38 4.29 -28.64
C ASP A 215 -9.24 5.68 -28.00
N ARG A 216 -10.35 6.24 -27.51
CA ARG A 216 -10.45 7.53 -26.82
C ARG A 216 -11.62 7.52 -25.84
N ILE A 217 -11.57 8.39 -24.84
CA ILE A 217 -12.67 8.73 -23.92
C ILE A 217 -13.50 9.86 -24.55
#